data_AF-K7B0Q8-F1
#
_entry.id   AF-K7B0Q8-F1
#
_cell.length_a   1.000
_cell.length_b   1.000
_cell.length_c   1.000
_cell.angle_alpha   90.00
_cell.angle_beta   90.00
_cell.angle_gamma   90.00
#
_symmetry.space_group_name_H-M   'P 1'
#
loop_
_entity.id
_entity.type
_entity.pdbx_description
1 polymer ?
#
loop_
_entity_poly.entity_id
_entity_poly.type
_entity_poly.pdbx_seq_one_letter_code
_entity_poly.pdbx_strand_id
1 'polypeptide(L)'
;KDFRDPTTAWFDDSDQTWRTVIGSKDDNGHAGIAMVYKTKDFVSYELIPGLLHRVDGTGMWECIDFYPVGGNSGEELYVIKESSDDDRHDYYALGSYDAAANKWTPQDPEADLGIGLRYDWGKFYASKTFYDPAKKRRVLWGWIAETDSERADVTKGWASLMSIPRTVDLDEKTRTNLIQWPVEEIETLRINSTDLGGVTIDHGSVFPLPLRHATQLDIE
;
A
#
# COMPACT_ATOMS: atom_id res chain seq x y z
N LYS A 1 22.68 0.57 8.59
CA LYS A 1 21.93 0.26 9.83
C LYS A 1 20.43 0.16 9.55
N ASP A 2 19.97 0.86 8.52
CA ASP A 2 18.61 0.85 8.02
C ASP A 2 18.51 -0.02 6.77
N PHE A 3 18.33 -1.32 6.95
CA PHE A 3 18.29 -2.30 5.85
C PHE A 3 17.38 -3.46 6.25
N ARG A 4 16.12 -3.44 5.78
CA ARG A 4 15.06 -4.38 6.19
C ARG A 4 13.94 -4.44 5.16
N ASP A 5 13.03 -5.40 5.36
CA ASP A 5 11.75 -5.51 4.67
C ASP A 5 11.84 -5.72 3.14
N PRO A 6 12.43 -6.83 2.67
CA PRO A 6 12.45 -7.14 1.24
C PRO A 6 11.04 -7.28 0.65
N THR A 7 10.86 -6.83 -0.59
CA THR A 7 9.61 -7.01 -1.34
C THR A 7 9.38 -8.47 -1.74
N THR A 8 8.15 -8.78 -2.14
CA THR A 8 7.89 -9.91 -3.04
C THR A 8 8.80 -9.79 -4.28
N ALA A 9 9.39 -10.91 -4.69
CA ALA A 9 10.28 -10.94 -5.84
C ALA A 9 9.52 -11.04 -7.16
N TRP A 10 10.07 -10.45 -8.23
CA TRP A 10 9.59 -10.67 -9.60
C TRP A 10 10.71 -11.24 -10.47
N PHE A 11 10.33 -11.97 -11.52
CA PHE A 11 11.28 -12.54 -12.46
C PHE A 11 11.57 -11.55 -13.58
N ASP A 12 12.85 -11.42 -13.95
CA ASP A 12 13.31 -10.60 -15.06
C ASP A 12 13.85 -11.52 -16.15
N ASP A 13 13.11 -11.58 -17.27
CA ASP A 13 13.44 -12.46 -18.39
C ASP A 13 14.73 -12.07 -19.12
N SER A 14 15.19 -10.82 -18.98
CA SER A 14 16.35 -10.31 -19.73
C SER A 14 17.66 -10.99 -19.35
N ASP A 15 17.83 -11.36 -18.07
CA ASP A 15 19.00 -12.09 -17.57
C ASP A 15 18.64 -13.38 -16.81
N GLN A 16 17.37 -13.79 -16.85
CA GLN A 16 16.84 -15.02 -16.26
C GLN A 16 17.09 -15.09 -14.75
N THR A 17 16.85 -13.98 -14.04
CA THR A 17 17.03 -13.91 -12.59
C THR A 17 15.86 -13.20 -11.91
N TRP A 18 15.68 -13.46 -10.62
CA TRP A 18 14.68 -12.79 -9.79
C TRP A 18 15.21 -11.47 -9.26
N ARG A 19 14.32 -10.52 -8.97
CA ARG A 19 14.57 -9.19 -8.40
C ARG A 19 13.79 -9.04 -7.10
N THR A 20 14.37 -8.39 -6.11
CA THR A 20 13.67 -7.91 -4.90
C THR A 20 14.20 -6.55 -4.52
N VAL A 21 13.35 -5.70 -3.94
CA VAL A 21 13.73 -4.36 -3.48
C VAL A 21 13.86 -4.36 -1.97
N ILE A 22 14.85 -3.64 -1.45
CA ILE A 22 15.01 -3.33 -0.04
C ILE A 22 15.03 -1.82 0.14
N GLY A 23 14.12 -1.33 0.99
CA GLY A 23 14.09 0.07 1.42
C GLY A 23 15.20 0.38 2.42
N SER A 24 15.73 1.59 2.32
CA SER A 24 16.76 2.12 3.20
C SER A 24 16.66 3.66 3.23
N LYS A 25 17.53 4.29 4.01
CA LYS A 25 17.92 5.69 3.81
C LYS A 25 19.38 5.81 3.46
N ASP A 26 19.76 6.93 2.84
CA ASP A 26 21.17 7.26 2.63
C ASP A 26 21.87 7.63 3.96
N ASP A 27 23.18 7.44 4.01
CA ASP A 27 23.94 7.63 5.25
C ASP A 27 24.05 9.11 5.69
N ASN A 28 23.79 10.06 4.79
CA ASN A 28 24.20 11.46 4.96
C ASN A 28 23.15 12.53 4.55
N GLY A 29 21.99 12.16 4.00
CA GLY A 29 21.08 13.10 3.34
C GLY A 29 19.62 13.06 3.81
N HIS A 30 19.25 12.13 4.71
CA HIS A 30 17.85 11.88 5.10
C HIS A 30 16.96 11.54 3.88
N ALA A 31 17.57 10.98 2.84
CA ALA A 31 16.84 10.57 1.64
C ALA A 31 16.50 9.09 1.71
N GLY A 32 15.23 8.78 1.48
CA GLY A 32 14.79 7.41 1.28
C GLY A 32 15.30 6.87 -0.05
N ILE A 33 15.72 5.61 -0.03
CA ILE A 33 16.29 4.93 -1.19
C ILE A 33 15.74 3.51 -1.33
N ALA A 34 15.59 3.07 -2.58
CA ALA A 34 15.20 1.71 -2.92
C ALA A 34 16.35 1.01 -3.66
N MET A 35 16.91 -0.04 -3.06
CA MET A 35 17.99 -0.85 -3.63
C MET A 35 17.43 -2.14 -4.21
N VAL A 36 17.90 -2.55 -5.39
CA VAL A 36 17.46 -3.80 -6.03
C VAL A 36 18.52 -4.85 -5.93
N TYR A 37 18.13 -6.03 -5.46
CA TYR A 37 18.97 -7.21 -5.44
C TYR A 37 18.45 -8.23 -6.45
N LYS A 38 19.37 -8.98 -7.06
CA LYS A 38 19.03 -10.09 -7.93
C LYS A 38 19.53 -11.43 -7.42
N THR A 39 18.82 -12.49 -7.77
CA THR A 39 19.16 -13.86 -7.37
C THR A 39 18.70 -14.88 -8.42
N LYS A 40 19.40 -16.01 -8.48
CA LYS A 40 18.99 -17.20 -9.26
C LYS A 40 18.39 -18.31 -8.41
N ASP A 41 18.71 -18.31 -7.12
CA ASP A 41 18.48 -19.46 -6.22
C ASP A 41 17.74 -19.08 -4.93
N PHE A 42 17.42 -17.79 -4.73
CA PHE A 42 16.83 -17.23 -3.50
C PHE A 42 17.68 -17.41 -2.24
N VAL A 43 18.96 -17.76 -2.39
CA VAL A 43 19.93 -17.94 -1.30
C VAL A 43 21.04 -16.89 -1.41
N SER A 44 21.56 -16.70 -2.62
CA SER A 44 22.64 -15.75 -2.91
C SER A 44 22.06 -14.55 -3.66
N TYR A 45 22.33 -13.34 -3.15
CA TYR A 45 21.82 -12.10 -3.70
C TYR A 45 22.97 -11.18 -4.11
N GLU A 46 22.86 -10.61 -5.30
CA GLU A 46 23.78 -9.61 -5.84
C GLU A 46 23.07 -8.26 -5.89
N LEU A 47 23.69 -7.22 -5.32
CA LEU A 47 23.19 -5.85 -5.46
C LEU A 47 23.35 -5.39 -6.91
N ILE A 48 22.26 -4.92 -7.51
CA ILE A 48 22.31 -4.28 -8.84
C ILE A 48 22.89 -2.86 -8.66
N PRO A 49 23.89 -2.45 -9.45
CA PRO A 49 24.44 -1.10 -9.38
C PRO A 49 23.37 -0.02 -9.59
N GLY A 50 23.42 1.03 -8.77
CA GLY A 50 22.46 2.12 -8.79
C GLY A 50 21.29 1.92 -7.81
N LEU A 51 20.28 2.78 -7.92
CA LEU A 51 19.07 2.74 -7.10
C LEU A 51 17.86 2.63 -8.03
N LEU A 52 16.83 1.92 -7.59
CA LEU A 52 15.53 1.91 -8.26
C LEU A 52 14.92 3.32 -8.23
N HIS A 53 14.95 3.95 -7.05
CA HIS A 53 14.43 5.28 -6.81
C HIS A 53 15.07 5.93 -5.57
N ARG A 54 15.01 7.26 -5.48
CA ARG A 54 15.49 8.06 -4.34
C ARG A 54 14.68 9.35 -4.23
N VAL A 55 14.25 9.69 -3.02
CA VAL A 55 13.58 10.97 -2.72
C VAL A 55 14.20 11.62 -1.49
N ASP A 56 14.65 12.87 -1.63
CA ASP A 56 15.24 13.65 -0.54
C ASP A 56 14.21 13.98 0.55
N GLY A 57 14.66 13.98 1.81
CA GLY A 57 13.85 14.45 2.95
C GLY A 57 12.77 13.48 3.43
N THR A 58 12.70 12.26 2.90
CA THR A 58 11.68 11.24 3.26
C THR A 58 12.14 10.25 4.33
N GLY A 59 13.42 10.28 4.71
CA GLY A 59 13.93 9.45 5.79
C GLY A 59 14.03 7.97 5.43
N MET A 60 13.77 7.11 6.41
CA MET A 60 13.84 5.65 6.22
C MET A 60 12.56 5.11 5.60
N TRP A 61 12.71 4.43 4.45
CA TRP A 61 11.64 3.66 3.81
C TRP A 61 11.55 2.25 4.38
N GLU A 62 10.50 1.96 5.13
CA GLU A 62 10.16 0.62 5.61
C GLU A 62 9.19 -0.07 4.64
N CYS A 63 9.10 -1.40 4.73
CA CYS A 63 8.06 -2.19 4.07
C CYS A 63 7.75 -1.78 2.61
N ILE A 64 8.79 -1.56 1.80
CA ILE A 64 8.62 -1.24 0.38
C ILE A 64 7.71 -2.29 -0.27
N ASP A 65 6.90 -1.86 -1.22
CA ASP A 65 6.19 -2.72 -2.15
C ASP A 65 6.37 -2.18 -3.58
N PHE A 66 6.48 -3.09 -4.55
CA PHE A 66 6.74 -2.73 -5.94
C PHE A 66 6.01 -3.69 -6.86
N TYR A 67 5.07 -3.16 -7.67
CA TYR A 67 4.21 -4.02 -8.48
C TYR A 67 3.55 -3.28 -9.66
N PRO A 68 3.20 -4.00 -10.74
CA PRO A 68 2.48 -3.42 -11.85
C PRO A 68 0.97 -3.28 -11.55
N VAL A 69 0.35 -2.29 -12.19
CA VAL A 69 -1.10 -2.03 -12.24
C VAL A 69 -1.52 -1.60 -13.65
N GLY A 70 -2.80 -1.82 -13.98
CA GLY A 70 -3.31 -1.57 -15.33
C GLY A 70 -2.91 -2.69 -16.30
N GLY A 71 -2.53 -2.35 -17.54
CA GLY A 71 -2.01 -3.30 -18.54
C GLY A 71 -3.06 -4.17 -19.26
N ASN A 72 -4.23 -4.41 -18.66
CA ASN A 72 -5.27 -5.25 -19.28
C ASN A 72 -5.94 -4.59 -20.51
N SER A 73 -5.93 -3.26 -20.60
CA SER A 73 -6.59 -2.49 -21.66
C SER A 73 -5.75 -1.29 -22.16
N GLY A 74 -4.53 -1.11 -21.65
CA GLY A 74 -3.72 0.07 -21.91
C GLY A 74 -2.27 -0.07 -21.42
N GLU A 75 -1.60 1.06 -21.25
CA GLU A 75 -0.22 1.12 -20.73
C GLU A 75 -0.16 0.57 -19.28
N GLU A 76 0.87 -0.23 -19.00
CA GLU A 76 1.18 -0.72 -17.66
C GLU A 76 1.90 0.38 -16.87
N LEU A 77 1.44 0.66 -15.65
CA LEU A 77 2.13 1.52 -14.70
C LEU A 77 2.67 0.66 -13.55
N TYR A 78 3.70 1.17 -12.88
CA TYR A 78 4.29 0.54 -11.72
C TYR A 78 4.04 1.40 -10.48
N VAL A 79 3.48 0.77 -9.46
CA VAL A 79 3.38 1.33 -8.12
C VAL A 79 4.69 1.07 -7.41
N ILE A 80 5.29 2.13 -6.85
CA ILE A 80 6.24 2.01 -5.75
C ILE A 80 5.56 2.53 -4.48
N LYS A 81 5.72 1.80 -3.39
CA LYS A 81 5.12 2.14 -2.10
C LYS A 81 6.15 1.99 -0.99
N GLU A 82 6.10 2.86 0.01
CA GLU A 82 6.92 2.80 1.23
C GLU A 82 6.08 3.06 2.48
N SER A 83 6.55 2.57 3.62
CA SER A 83 6.06 2.92 4.96
C SER A 83 7.05 3.87 5.62
N SER A 84 6.65 5.13 5.82
CA SER A 84 7.57 6.17 6.27
C SER A 84 7.86 6.00 7.76
N ASP A 85 9.12 5.75 8.13
CA ASP A 85 9.55 5.63 9.53
C ASP A 85 9.35 6.95 10.30
N ASP A 86 9.41 8.07 9.58
CA ASP A 86 9.36 9.42 10.16
C ASP A 86 7.96 9.80 10.64
N ASP A 87 6.93 9.58 9.82
CA ASP A 87 5.58 10.07 10.09
C ASP A 87 4.53 8.96 10.30
N ARG A 88 4.92 7.70 10.11
CA ARG A 88 4.07 6.51 10.28
C ARG A 88 2.87 6.46 9.34
N HIS A 89 3.04 6.90 8.10
CA HIS A 89 2.08 6.69 7.02
C HIS A 89 2.68 5.88 5.86
N ASP A 90 1.78 5.28 5.08
CA ASP A 90 2.13 4.54 3.88
C ASP A 90 1.84 5.37 2.64
N TYR A 91 2.90 5.74 1.93
CA TYR A 91 2.84 6.52 0.68
C TYR A 91 3.05 5.63 -0.53
N TYR A 92 2.37 5.93 -1.62
CA TYR A 92 2.65 5.32 -2.91
C TYR A 92 2.73 6.37 -4.01
N ALA A 93 3.42 6.03 -5.08
CA ALA A 93 3.46 6.82 -6.29
C ALA A 93 3.33 5.91 -7.52
N LEU A 94 2.79 6.48 -8.60
CA LEU A 94 2.64 5.82 -9.90
C LEU A 94 3.75 6.28 -10.85
N GLY A 95 4.25 5.39 -11.68
CA GLY A 95 5.34 5.71 -12.59
C GLY A 95 5.64 4.60 -13.58
N SER A 96 6.68 4.80 -14.38
CA SER A 96 7.18 3.82 -15.34
C SER A 96 8.42 3.11 -14.79
N TYR A 97 8.56 1.81 -15.09
CA TYR A 97 9.74 1.02 -14.73
C TYR A 97 10.54 0.63 -15.98
N ASP A 98 11.80 1.07 -16.04
CA ASP A 98 12.78 0.60 -17.02
C ASP A 98 13.64 -0.49 -16.37
N ALA A 99 13.35 -1.75 -16.73
CA ALA A 99 14.07 -2.91 -16.22
C ALA A 99 15.55 -2.93 -16.65
N ALA A 100 15.87 -2.48 -17.86
CA ALA A 100 17.23 -2.48 -18.38
C ALA A 100 18.10 -1.43 -17.67
N ALA A 101 17.52 -0.27 -17.37
CA ALA A 101 18.17 0.78 -16.59
C ALA A 101 18.09 0.56 -15.07
N ASN A 102 17.32 -0.43 -14.61
CA ASN A 102 16.98 -0.66 -13.20
C ASN A 102 16.47 0.63 -12.53
N LYS A 103 15.53 1.34 -13.19
CA LYS A 103 15.08 2.66 -12.75
C LYS A 103 13.56 2.78 -12.82
N TRP A 104 12.97 3.26 -11.74
CA TRP A 104 11.59 3.72 -11.71
C TRP A 104 11.57 5.25 -11.84
N THR A 105 10.58 5.78 -12.57
CA THR A 105 10.43 7.23 -12.78
C THR A 105 8.98 7.62 -12.47
N PRO A 106 8.75 8.60 -11.56
CA PRO A 106 7.41 9.00 -11.17
C PRO A 106 6.67 9.66 -12.34
N GLN A 107 5.35 9.44 -12.38
CA GLN A 107 4.43 10.14 -13.28
C GLN A 107 4.28 11.62 -12.87
N ASP A 108 4.32 11.89 -11.57
CA ASP A 108 4.27 13.24 -10.99
C ASP A 108 5.41 13.42 -9.97
N PRO A 109 6.51 14.10 -10.35
CA PRO A 109 7.62 14.38 -9.45
C PRO A 109 7.27 15.30 -8.27
N GLU A 110 6.19 16.10 -8.35
CA GLU A 110 5.76 16.96 -7.24
C GLU A 110 4.99 16.16 -6.17
N ALA A 111 4.43 15.01 -6.54
CA ALA A 111 3.72 14.07 -5.68
C ALA A 111 4.44 12.71 -5.58
N ASP A 112 5.78 12.74 -5.52
CA ASP A 112 6.63 11.55 -5.48
C ASP A 112 6.42 10.72 -4.18
N LEU A 113 7.06 9.56 -4.12
CA LEU A 113 7.03 8.63 -3.00
C LEU A 113 7.44 9.32 -1.69
N GLY A 114 6.61 9.18 -0.66
CA GLY A 114 6.79 9.83 0.65
C GLY A 114 6.24 11.27 0.73
N ILE A 115 5.70 11.82 -0.36
CA ILE A 115 5.21 13.20 -0.44
C ILE A 115 3.72 13.26 -0.82
N GLY A 116 3.34 12.51 -1.85
CA GLY A 116 2.03 12.60 -2.49
C GLY A 116 0.95 11.70 -1.87
N LEU A 117 0.58 10.66 -2.61
CA LEU A 117 -0.59 9.84 -2.32
C LEU A 117 -0.33 8.83 -1.21
N ARG A 118 -1.38 8.53 -0.44
CA ARG A 118 -1.40 7.49 0.60
C ARG A 118 -2.46 6.45 0.28
N TYR A 119 -2.25 5.21 0.69
CA TYR A 119 -3.34 4.22 0.65
C TYR A 119 -4.49 4.62 1.57
N ASP A 120 -4.17 5.19 2.73
CA ASP A 120 -5.15 5.54 3.73
C ASP A 120 -4.68 6.81 4.46
N TRP A 121 -5.63 7.70 4.76
CA TRP A 121 -5.36 8.97 5.44
C TRP A 121 -5.53 8.88 6.97
N GLY A 122 -5.91 7.70 7.49
CA GLY A 122 -6.05 7.41 8.91
C GLY A 122 -4.88 6.60 9.48
N LYS A 123 -5.20 5.72 10.44
CA LYS A 123 -4.23 4.79 11.05
C LYS A 123 -4.07 3.56 10.17
N PHE A 124 -3.01 3.54 9.37
CA PHE A 124 -2.70 2.47 8.45
C PHE A 124 -1.21 2.48 8.13
N TYR A 125 -0.52 1.38 8.39
CA TYR A 125 0.93 1.31 8.25
C TYR A 125 1.42 -0.08 7.87
N ALA A 126 2.70 -0.19 7.49
CA ALA A 126 3.38 -1.44 7.15
C ALA A 126 2.60 -2.31 6.14
N SER A 127 1.90 -1.66 5.21
CA SER A 127 1.04 -2.36 4.25
C SER A 127 1.82 -3.11 3.18
N LYS A 128 1.23 -4.20 2.72
CA LYS A 128 1.82 -5.08 1.73
C LYS A 128 0.72 -5.71 0.88
N THR A 129 0.99 -5.81 -0.42
CA THR A 129 0.09 -6.45 -1.37
C THR A 129 0.56 -7.84 -1.75
N PHE A 130 -0.38 -8.67 -2.19
CA PHE A 130 -0.09 -9.88 -2.96
C PHE A 130 -1.08 -10.00 -4.10
N TYR A 131 -0.72 -10.76 -5.14
CA TYR A 131 -1.63 -11.11 -6.22
C TYR A 131 -2.35 -12.41 -5.89
N ASP A 132 -3.68 -12.38 -5.92
CA ASP A 132 -4.55 -13.53 -5.79
C ASP A 132 -4.81 -14.12 -7.19
N PRO A 133 -4.20 -15.27 -7.54
CA PRO A 133 -4.38 -15.87 -8.86
C PRO A 133 -5.76 -16.53 -9.03
N ALA A 134 -6.45 -16.88 -7.95
CA ALA A 134 -7.76 -17.52 -8.02
C ALA A 134 -8.83 -16.53 -8.48
N LYS A 135 -8.77 -15.29 -8.00
CA LYS A 135 -9.69 -14.20 -8.37
C LYS A 135 -9.10 -13.12 -9.27
N LYS A 136 -7.83 -13.26 -9.65
CA LYS A 136 -7.10 -12.34 -10.54
C LYS A 136 -7.16 -10.89 -10.09
N ARG A 137 -6.88 -10.66 -8.81
CA ARG A 137 -6.92 -9.34 -8.17
C ARG A 137 -5.72 -9.14 -7.27
N ARG A 138 -5.32 -7.89 -7.08
CA ARG A 138 -4.33 -7.55 -6.04
C ARG A 138 -5.04 -7.26 -4.73
N VAL A 139 -4.55 -7.83 -3.65
CA VAL A 139 -5.12 -7.67 -2.30
C VAL A 139 -4.09 -6.99 -1.40
N LEU A 140 -4.52 -5.93 -0.73
CA LEU A 140 -3.75 -5.13 0.21
C LEU A 140 -4.13 -5.48 1.65
N TRP A 141 -3.11 -5.75 2.45
CA TRP A 141 -3.19 -5.79 3.91
C TRP A 141 -2.44 -4.59 4.48
N GLY A 142 -2.90 -4.08 5.63
CA GLY A 142 -2.13 -3.11 6.41
C GLY A 142 -2.44 -3.20 7.90
N TRP A 143 -1.43 -2.90 8.70
CA TRP A 143 -1.46 -2.89 10.15
C TRP A 143 -2.09 -1.59 10.65
N ILE A 144 -2.98 -1.72 11.64
CA ILE A 144 -3.66 -0.60 12.29
C ILE A 144 -3.18 -0.58 13.74
N ALA A 145 -2.34 0.41 14.05
CA ALA A 145 -1.87 0.65 15.40
C ALA A 145 -3.01 1.09 16.33
N GLU A 146 -2.90 0.73 17.60
CA GLU A 146 -3.80 1.22 18.65
C GLU A 146 -3.72 2.74 18.79
N THR A 147 -4.83 3.33 19.21
CA THR A 147 -4.92 4.76 19.54
C THR A 147 -5.24 5.01 21.01
N ASP A 148 -5.37 3.95 21.82
CA ASP A 148 -5.42 4.06 23.27
C ASP A 148 -4.00 4.04 23.87
N SER A 149 -3.87 3.77 25.17
CA SER A 149 -2.58 3.78 25.86
C SER A 149 -1.97 2.39 25.91
N GLU A 150 -0.64 2.29 25.94
CA GLU A 150 0.08 1.02 26.19
C GLU A 150 -0.40 0.31 27.47
N ARG A 151 -0.77 1.06 28.52
CA ARG A 151 -1.37 0.46 29.73
C ARG A 151 -2.69 -0.25 29.43
N ALA A 152 -3.51 0.32 28.54
CA ALA A 152 -4.75 -0.29 28.10
C ALA A 152 -4.47 -1.56 27.28
N ASP A 153 -3.45 -1.55 26.42
CA ASP A 153 -2.97 -2.76 25.71
C ASP A 153 -2.60 -3.88 26.68
N VAL A 154 -1.78 -3.58 27.68
CA VAL A 154 -1.39 -4.55 28.72
C VAL A 154 -2.61 -5.03 29.51
N THR A 155 -3.56 -4.14 29.79
CA THR A 155 -4.77 -4.48 30.56
C THR A 155 -5.74 -5.35 29.75
N LYS A 156 -5.94 -5.07 28.46
CA LYS A 156 -6.83 -5.83 27.56
C LYS A 156 -6.17 -7.12 27.04
N GLY A 157 -4.83 -7.21 27.09
CA GLY A 157 -4.06 -8.41 26.78
C GLY A 157 -3.75 -8.61 25.30
N TRP A 158 -4.04 -7.62 24.46
CA TRP A 158 -3.76 -7.62 23.02
C TRP A 158 -3.57 -6.18 22.53
N ALA A 159 -2.96 -6.00 21.37
CA ALA A 159 -2.80 -4.70 20.74
C ALA A 159 -2.79 -4.84 19.21
N SER A 160 -3.32 -3.82 18.56
CA SER A 160 -3.40 -3.61 17.12
C SER A 160 -4.37 -4.53 16.40
N LEU A 161 -4.71 -4.11 15.18
CA LEU A 161 -5.55 -4.86 14.25
C LEU A 161 -4.87 -4.96 12.89
N MET A 162 -5.38 -5.88 12.07
CA MET A 162 -5.21 -5.79 10.63
C MET A 162 -6.46 -5.15 10.03
N SER A 163 -6.27 -4.30 9.03
CA SER A 163 -7.37 -3.85 8.18
C SER A 163 -8.09 -5.03 7.52
N ILE A 164 -9.38 -4.85 7.23
CA ILE A 164 -10.06 -5.76 6.29
C ILE A 164 -9.32 -5.68 4.95
N PRO A 165 -8.99 -6.83 4.31
CA PRO A 165 -8.28 -6.81 3.05
C PRO A 165 -9.04 -6.02 1.98
N ARG A 166 -8.30 -5.24 1.20
CA ARG A 166 -8.86 -4.42 0.12
C ARG A 166 -8.32 -4.86 -1.22
N THR A 167 -9.16 -4.92 -2.26
CA THR A 167 -8.66 -4.95 -3.63
C THR A 167 -7.97 -3.63 -3.94
N VAL A 168 -6.92 -3.67 -4.77
CA VAL A 168 -6.24 -2.46 -5.25
C VAL A 168 -6.17 -2.52 -6.77
N ASP A 169 -6.68 -1.47 -7.41
CA ASP A 169 -6.63 -1.32 -8.87
C ASP A 169 -6.29 0.11 -9.27
N LEU A 170 -5.83 0.29 -10.50
CA LEU A 170 -5.65 1.61 -11.09
C LEU A 170 -7.01 2.25 -11.39
N ASP A 171 -7.19 3.52 -11.04
CA ASP A 171 -8.32 4.29 -11.56
C ASP A 171 -8.13 4.51 -13.06
N GLU A 172 -8.79 3.70 -13.90
CA GLU A 172 -8.65 3.83 -15.36
C GLU A 172 -9.25 5.13 -15.93
N LYS A 173 -10.04 5.89 -15.15
CA LYS A 173 -10.58 7.17 -15.62
C LYS A 173 -9.55 8.29 -15.54
N THR A 174 -8.81 8.34 -14.44
CA THR A 174 -7.83 9.41 -14.18
C THR A 174 -6.40 8.94 -14.46
N ARG A 175 -6.10 7.67 -14.20
CA ARG A 175 -4.78 7.04 -14.21
C ARG A 175 -3.75 7.82 -13.37
N THR A 176 -4.22 8.42 -12.29
CA THR A 176 -3.41 9.22 -11.34
C THR A 176 -3.51 8.73 -9.91
N ASN A 177 -4.34 7.71 -9.63
CA ASN A 177 -4.54 7.18 -8.29
C ASN A 177 -4.97 5.72 -8.34
N LEU A 178 -4.84 5.04 -7.20
CA LEU A 178 -5.36 3.70 -6.97
C LEU A 178 -6.76 3.78 -6.35
N ILE A 179 -7.62 2.83 -6.72
CA ILE A 179 -8.91 2.58 -6.12
C ILE A 179 -8.77 1.39 -5.19
N GLN A 180 -9.34 1.53 -3.99
CA GLN A 180 -9.40 0.47 -3.00
C GLN A 180 -10.85 0.15 -2.67
N TRP A 181 -11.15 -1.14 -2.49
CA TRP A 181 -12.47 -1.59 -2.06
C TRP A 181 -12.32 -2.82 -1.16
N PRO A 182 -13.08 -2.96 -0.05
CA PRO A 182 -13.09 -4.20 0.71
C PRO A 182 -13.33 -5.41 -0.21
N VAL A 183 -12.62 -6.51 0.04
CA VAL A 183 -12.81 -7.74 -0.75
C VAL A 183 -14.27 -8.23 -0.66
N GLU A 184 -14.86 -8.64 -1.78
CA GLU A 184 -16.27 -9.07 -1.88
C GLU A 184 -16.68 -10.16 -0.86
N GLU A 185 -15.72 -10.94 -0.35
CA GLU A 185 -15.97 -11.93 0.69
C GLU A 185 -16.55 -11.34 1.99
N ILE A 186 -16.26 -10.06 2.28
CA ILE A 186 -16.82 -9.39 3.46
C ILE A 186 -18.35 -9.32 3.39
N GLU A 187 -18.93 -9.28 2.19
CA GLU A 187 -20.38 -9.20 1.97
C GLU A 187 -21.12 -10.42 2.53
N THR A 188 -20.42 -11.57 2.65
CA THR A 188 -20.99 -12.79 3.24
C THR A 188 -21.30 -12.67 4.74
N LEU A 189 -20.75 -11.64 5.40
CA LEU A 189 -21.02 -11.34 6.81
C LEU A 189 -22.28 -10.48 7.01
N ARG A 190 -22.88 -9.98 5.92
CA ARG A 190 -24.11 -9.15 5.98
C ARG A 190 -25.32 -10.04 6.28
N ILE A 191 -26.06 -9.72 7.35
CA ILE A 191 -27.20 -10.52 7.82
C ILE A 191 -28.54 -9.89 7.41
N ASN A 192 -28.62 -8.56 7.48
CA ASN A 192 -29.80 -7.78 7.11
C ASN A 192 -29.39 -6.45 6.50
N SER A 193 -30.31 -5.83 5.76
CA SER A 193 -30.15 -4.48 5.22
C SER A 193 -31.34 -3.61 5.62
N THR A 194 -31.10 -2.31 5.75
CA THR A 194 -32.14 -1.31 5.96
C THR A 194 -31.93 -0.24 4.89
N ASP A 195 -32.87 -0.14 3.94
CA ASP A 195 -32.86 0.90 2.92
C ASP A 195 -33.37 2.22 3.53
N LEU A 196 -32.60 3.28 3.37
CA LEU A 196 -32.88 4.62 3.86
C LEU A 196 -33.04 5.63 2.70
N GLY A 197 -33.41 5.15 1.52
CA GLY A 197 -33.74 5.99 0.37
C GLY A 197 -34.87 6.99 0.66
N GLY A 198 -34.79 8.16 0.00
CA GLY A 198 -35.83 9.20 0.09
C GLY A 198 -35.77 10.08 1.33
N VAL A 199 -34.72 9.96 2.15
CA VAL A 199 -34.49 10.86 3.29
C VAL A 199 -33.96 12.21 2.78
N THR A 200 -34.60 13.30 3.20
CA THR A 200 -34.07 14.66 3.01
C THR A 200 -33.24 15.03 4.23
N ILE A 201 -31.98 15.42 4.01
CA ILE A 201 -31.08 15.90 5.06
C ILE A 201 -31.04 17.43 4.99
N ASP A 202 -31.73 18.08 5.91
CA ASP A 202 -31.75 19.54 6.01
C ASP A 202 -30.44 20.06 6.61
N HIS A 203 -30.11 21.32 6.32
CA HIS A 203 -28.93 21.99 6.86
C HIS A 203 -28.91 21.95 8.40
N GLY A 204 -27.84 21.38 8.96
CA GLY A 204 -27.65 21.26 10.42
C GLY A 204 -28.55 20.21 11.09
N SER A 205 -29.27 19.39 10.33
CA SER A 205 -30.08 18.31 10.88
C SER A 205 -29.24 17.09 11.28
N VAL A 206 -29.80 16.29 12.18
CA VAL A 206 -29.29 14.97 12.55
C VAL A 206 -30.37 13.96 12.25
N PHE A 207 -30.04 12.94 11.46
CA PHE A 207 -30.93 11.82 11.16
C PHE A 207 -30.42 10.55 11.85
N PRO A 208 -31.03 10.12 12.96
CA PRO A 208 -30.65 8.88 13.62
C PRO A 208 -31.03 7.67 12.75
N LEU A 209 -30.07 6.77 12.52
CA LEU A 209 -30.34 5.52 11.81
C LEU A 209 -31.07 4.55 12.75
N PRO A 210 -32.28 4.07 12.42
CA PRO A 210 -33.05 3.18 13.28
C PRO A 210 -32.53 1.73 13.20
N LEU A 211 -31.27 1.52 13.56
CA LEU A 211 -30.56 0.23 13.46
C LEU A 211 -30.66 -0.57 14.76
N ARG A 212 -30.73 -1.89 14.64
CA ARG A 212 -30.76 -2.81 15.79
C ARG A 212 -29.39 -2.92 16.48
N HIS A 213 -28.31 -2.88 15.72
CA HIS A 213 -26.92 -2.95 16.21
C HIS A 213 -26.07 -1.93 15.45
N ALA A 214 -25.31 -1.10 16.18
CA ALA A 214 -24.51 -0.02 15.62
C ALA A 214 -22.99 -0.23 15.75
N THR A 215 -22.55 -1.30 16.42
CA THR A 215 -21.13 -1.56 16.72
C THR A 215 -20.43 -2.45 15.70
N GLN A 216 -21.19 -3.03 14.75
CA GLN A 216 -20.69 -3.84 13.64
C GLN A 216 -21.70 -3.75 12.50
N LEU A 217 -21.43 -2.91 11.51
CA LEU A 217 -22.30 -2.63 10.38
C LEU A 217 -21.46 -2.28 9.15
N ASP A 218 -22.10 -2.36 8.00
CA ASP A 218 -21.55 -1.94 6.70
C ASP A 218 -22.47 -0.87 6.11
N ILE A 219 -21.92 0.24 5.64
CA ILE A 219 -22.67 1.36 5.04
C ILE A 219 -22.26 1.46 3.58
N GLU A 220 -23.24 1.37 2.70
CA GLU A 220 -23.10 1.53 1.25
C GLU A 220 -23.79 2.80 0.76
#